data_AF-A0A613LDP6-F1
#
_entry.id   AF-A0A613LDP6-F1
#
_cell.length_a   1.000
_cell.length_b   1.000
_cell.length_c   1.000
_cell.angle_alpha   90.00
_cell.angle_beta   90.00
_cell.angle_gamma   90.00
#
_symmetry.space_group_name_H-M   'P 1'
#
loop_
_entity.id
_entity.type
_entity.pdbx_description
1 polymer ?
#
loop_
_entity_poly.entity_id
_entity_poly.type
_entity_poly.pdbx_seq_one_letter_code
_entity_poly.pdbx_strand_id
1 'polypeptide(L)'
;DRPTEKIAAQLLGNTIAGRPAIIPPFMPGKRMVVTPLKNLHIYTQRNTRMRKAEFVEDRKQFENKYLRNEGYAVEVPELYAAIDESAVTIGKVSEPAEG
;
A
#
# COMPACT_ATOMS: atom_id res chain seq x y z
N ASP A 1 -1.19 -12.88 35.47
CA ASP A 1 -1.83 -13.28 34.21
C ASP A 1 -1.85 -12.07 33.27
N ARG A 2 -1.22 -12.15 32.09
CA ARG A 2 -1.18 -11.01 31.15
C ARG A 2 -2.44 -11.09 30.29
N PRO A 3 -3.25 -10.02 30.17
CA PRO A 3 -4.50 -10.09 29.43
C PRO A 3 -4.22 -10.22 27.93
N THR A 4 -4.23 -11.46 27.42
CA THR A 4 -4.01 -11.83 26.02
C THR A 4 -5.15 -11.37 25.11
N GLU A 5 -6.36 -11.21 25.66
CA GLU A 5 -7.56 -10.74 24.95
C GLU A 5 -7.41 -9.30 24.41
N LYS A 6 -6.74 -8.41 25.17
CA LYS A 6 -6.48 -7.03 24.72
C LYS A 6 -5.48 -6.98 23.55
N ILE A 7 -4.55 -7.93 23.49
CA ILE A 7 -3.57 -8.06 22.40
C ILE A 7 -4.26 -8.64 21.15
N ALA A 8 -5.17 -9.61 21.33
CA ALA A 8 -5.95 -10.18 20.23
C ALA A 8 -6.85 -9.14 19.54
N ALA A 9 -7.47 -8.24 20.30
CA ALA A 9 -8.31 -7.17 19.76
C ALA A 9 -7.55 -6.18 18.86
N GLN A 10 -6.29 -5.85 19.18
CA GLN A 10 -5.45 -4.99 18.33
C GLN A 10 -4.98 -5.70 17.05
N LEU A 11 -4.71 -7.01 17.13
CA LEU A 11 -4.34 -7.81 15.95
C LEU A 11 -5.52 -7.98 14.98
N LEU A 12 -6.75 -8.09 15.49
CA LEU A 12 -7.97 -8.19 14.68
C LEU A 12 -8.13 -7.00 13.72
N GLY A 13 -7.70 -5.80 14.11
CA GLY A 13 -7.78 -4.60 13.26
C GLY A 13 -6.96 -4.68 11.96
N ASN A 14 -5.94 -5.54 11.91
CA ASN A 14 -5.04 -5.69 10.76
C ASN A 14 -5.16 -7.08 10.11
N THR A 15 -6.31 -7.75 10.26
CA THR A 15 -6.55 -9.05 9.62
C THR A 15 -7.90 -9.09 8.92
N ILE A 16 -7.95 -9.71 7.74
CA ILE A 16 -9.18 -9.96 6.98
C ILE A 16 -9.24 -11.47 6.70
N ALA A 17 -10.28 -12.15 7.19
CA ALA A 17 -10.44 -13.60 7.05
C ALA A 17 -9.19 -14.41 7.47
N GLY A 18 -8.53 -13.99 8.57
CA GLY A 18 -7.32 -14.65 9.09
C GLY A 18 -6.02 -14.35 8.32
N ARG A 19 -6.06 -13.47 7.30
CA ARG A 19 -4.87 -13.01 6.57
C ARG A 19 -4.45 -11.62 7.02
N PRO A 20 -3.14 -11.32 7.12
CA PRO A 20 -2.67 -9.99 7.45
C PRO A 20 -3.08 -9.01 6.35
N ALA A 21 -3.62 -7.87 6.76
CA ALA A 21 -3.99 -6.75 5.90
C ALA A 21 -3.12 -5.54 6.23
N ILE A 22 -2.66 -4.86 5.19
CA ILE A 22 -1.93 -3.60 5.30
C ILE A 22 -2.60 -2.57 4.40
N ILE A 23 -2.63 -1.32 4.84
CA ILE A 23 -3.13 -0.19 4.06
C ILE A 23 -1.95 0.73 3.79
N PRO A 24 -1.37 0.73 2.57
CA PRO A 24 -0.30 1.65 2.25
C PRO A 24 -0.85 3.09 2.19
N PRO A 25 -0.01 4.11 2.46
CA PRO A 25 -0.42 5.50 2.33
C PRO A 25 -0.90 5.77 0.90
N PHE A 26 -1.99 6.54 0.78
CA PHE A 26 -2.62 6.89 -0.50
C PHE A 26 -3.19 5.71 -1.31
N MET A 27 -3.42 4.54 -0.70
CA MET A 27 -4.15 3.45 -1.35
C MET A 27 -5.57 3.92 -1.75
N PRO A 28 -6.03 3.67 -3.00
CA PRO A 28 -7.38 4.04 -3.40
C PRO A 28 -8.45 3.37 -2.51
N GLY A 29 -9.46 4.13 -2.09
CA GLY A 29 -10.34 3.73 -0.98
C GLY A 29 -11.17 2.46 -1.19
N LYS A 30 -11.44 2.05 -2.43
CA LYS A 30 -12.19 0.82 -2.77
C LYS A 30 -11.31 -0.31 -3.29
N ARG A 31 -9.99 -0.09 -3.37
CA ARG A 31 -9.07 -1.06 -3.98
C ARG A 31 -8.60 -2.07 -2.95
N MET A 32 -8.69 -3.35 -3.31
CA MET A 32 -8.16 -4.45 -2.53
C MET A 32 -7.38 -5.38 -3.44
N VAL A 33 -6.21 -5.81 -2.96
CA VAL A 33 -5.30 -6.71 -3.67
C VAL A 33 -4.89 -7.82 -2.71
N VAL A 34 -4.89 -9.05 -3.20
CA VAL A 34 -4.37 -10.22 -2.50
C VAL A 34 -3.18 -10.74 -3.29
N THR A 35 -1.99 -10.63 -2.70
CA THR A 35 -0.73 -11.12 -3.26
C THR A 35 0.29 -11.28 -2.13
N PRO A 36 1.24 -12.22 -2.22
CA PRO A 36 2.42 -12.19 -1.36
C PRO A 36 3.21 -10.90 -1.58
N LEU A 37 3.73 -10.27 -0.51
CA LEU A 37 4.55 -9.05 -0.65
C LEU A 37 5.83 -9.29 -1.45
N LYS A 38 6.37 -10.51 -1.41
CA LYS A 38 7.53 -10.90 -2.21
C LYS A 38 7.28 -10.90 -3.72
N ASN A 39 6.01 -10.94 -4.15
CA ASN A 39 5.62 -10.88 -5.57
C ASN A 39 5.63 -9.45 -6.13
N LEU A 40 5.81 -8.44 -5.26
CA LEU A 40 5.80 -7.02 -5.64
C LEU A 40 7.24 -6.48 -5.64
N HIS A 41 7.68 -5.99 -6.80
CA HIS A 41 9.07 -5.59 -7.02
C HIS A 41 9.18 -4.11 -7.35
N ILE A 42 10.21 -3.49 -6.79
CA ILE A 42 10.71 -2.17 -7.19
C ILE A 42 12.15 -2.35 -7.64
N TYR A 43 12.37 -2.31 -8.95
CA TYR A 43 13.70 -2.37 -9.52
C TYR A 43 14.28 -0.97 -9.62
N THR A 44 15.54 -0.82 -9.20
CA THR A 44 16.29 0.42 -9.37
C THR A 44 17.45 0.17 -10.32
N GLN A 45 17.56 0.97 -11.37
CA GLN A 45 18.64 0.81 -12.33
C GLN A 45 19.95 1.31 -11.74
N ARG A 46 20.99 0.46 -11.76
CA ARG A 46 22.33 0.83 -11.27
C ARG A 46 22.86 2.06 -12.02
N ASN A 47 23.60 2.90 -11.29
CA ASN A 47 24.28 4.08 -11.82
C ASN A 47 23.39 5.17 -12.45
N THR A 48 22.08 5.17 -12.17
CA THR A 48 21.16 6.23 -12.66
C THR A 48 20.82 7.30 -11.62
N ARG A 49 21.33 7.15 -10.40
CA ARG A 49 21.03 8.05 -9.30
C ARG A 49 21.83 9.35 -9.44
N MET A 50 21.16 10.44 -9.80
CA MET A 50 21.75 11.77 -9.89
C MET A 50 21.13 12.69 -8.84
N ARG A 51 21.96 13.49 -8.18
CA ARG A 51 21.51 14.49 -7.19
C ARG A 51 22.16 15.83 -7.48
N LYS A 52 21.37 16.90 -7.45
CA LYS A 52 21.84 18.28 -7.52
C LYS A 52 21.17 19.08 -6.41
N ALA A 53 21.94 19.90 -5.71
CA ALA A 53 21.42 20.82 -4.71
C ALA A 53 22.04 22.19 -4.96
N GLU A 54 21.21 23.23 -5.11
CA GLU A 54 21.67 24.57 -5.47
C GLU A 54 20.72 25.66 -4.94
N PHE A 55 21.27 26.83 -4.64
CA PHE A 55 20.47 28.04 -4.48
C PHE A 55 20.16 28.60 -5.87
N VAL A 56 18.88 28.64 -6.24
CA VAL A 56 18.44 29.21 -7.52
C VAL A 56 18.03 30.65 -7.27
N GLU A 57 18.89 31.58 -7.67
CA GLU A 57 18.70 33.03 -7.43
C GLU A 57 17.43 33.56 -8.10
N ASP A 58 17.17 33.20 -9.36
CA ASP A 58 15.97 33.62 -10.10
C ASP A 58 14.65 33.28 -9.40
N ARG A 59 14.61 32.09 -8.75
CA ARG A 59 13.45 31.62 -7.99
C ARG A 59 13.54 31.91 -6.49
N LYS A 60 14.65 32.50 -6.04
CA LYS A 60 14.94 32.84 -4.65
C LYS A 60 14.71 31.68 -3.68
N GLN A 61 15.07 30.45 -4.09
CA GLN A 61 14.84 29.25 -3.30
C GLN A 61 16.01 28.26 -3.39
N PHE A 62 16.17 27.45 -2.36
CA PHE A 62 17.08 26.30 -2.39
C PHE A 62 16.36 25.09 -3.00
N GLU A 63 16.97 24.46 -3.99
CA GLU A 63 16.37 23.34 -4.70
C GLU A 63 17.17 22.05 -4.50
N ASN A 64 16.45 20.97 -4.21
CA ASN A 64 17.00 19.62 -4.22
C ASN A 64 16.38 18.84 -5.38
N LYS A 65 17.22 18.39 -6.30
CA LYS A 65 16.84 17.61 -7.48
C LYS A 65 17.37 16.21 -7.29
N TYR A 66 16.48 15.23 -7.44
CA TYR A 66 16.81 13.81 -7.36
C TYR A 66 16.21 13.10 -8.57
N LEU A 67 17.07 12.41 -9.31
CA LEU A 67 16.70 11.61 -10.47
C LEU A 67 17.19 10.18 -10.25
N ARG A 68 16.32 9.21 -10.50
CA ARG A 68 16.65 7.77 -10.52
C ARG A 68 15.70 7.05 -11.45
N ASN A 69 16.21 6.08 -12.21
CA ASN A 69 15.37 5.20 -13.01
C ASN A 69 14.87 4.04 -12.14
N GLU A 70 13.56 3.86 -12.12
CA GLU A 70 12.87 2.81 -11.37
C GLU A 70 11.85 2.11 -12.27
N GLY A 71 11.61 0.82 -11.99
CA GLY A 71 10.55 0.03 -12.61
C GLY A 71 9.77 -0.73 -11.55
N TYR A 72 8.44 -0.75 -11.69
CA TYR A 72 7.53 -1.49 -10.81
C TYR A 72 7.06 -2.75 -11.53
N ALA A 73 7.09 -3.89 -10.85
CA ALA A 73 6.71 -5.15 -11.45
C ALA A 73 5.95 -6.04 -10.47
N VAL A 74 5.06 -6.85 -11.05
CA VAL A 74 4.50 -8.05 -10.43
C VAL A 74 5.26 -9.22 -11.04
N GLU A 75 5.93 -10.02 -10.21
CA GLU A 75 6.85 -11.07 -10.71
C GLU A 75 6.07 -12.24 -11.34
N VAL A 76 5.08 -12.75 -10.62
CA VAL A 76 4.20 -13.85 -11.05
C VAL A 76 2.76 -13.33 -11.11
N PRO A 77 2.21 -13.08 -12.32
CA PRO A 77 0.86 -12.56 -12.48
C PRO A 77 -0.23 -13.41 -11.83
N GLU A 78 -0.06 -14.73 -11.83
CA GLU A 78 -1.03 -15.70 -11.27
C GLU A 78 -1.16 -15.59 -9.74
N LEU A 79 -0.16 -15.01 -9.06
CA LEU A 79 -0.19 -14.77 -7.61
C LEU A 79 -0.79 -13.41 -7.24
N TYR A 80 -1.28 -12.65 -8.22
CA TYR A 80 -1.88 -11.33 -8.02
C TYR A 80 -3.38 -11.37 -8.33
N ALA A 81 -4.20 -11.18 -7.30
CA ALA A 81 -5.64 -11.03 -7.46
C ALA A 81 -6.08 -9.65 -6.95
N ALA A 82 -6.86 -8.94 -7.75
CA ALA A 82 -7.42 -7.64 -7.37
C ALA A 82 -8.87 -7.53 -7.84
N ILE A 83 -9.63 -6.67 -7.18
CA ILE A 83 -10.98 -6.30 -7.60
C ILE A 83 -10.93 -4.96 -8.34
N ASP A 84 -11.76 -4.84 -9.37
CA ASP A 84 -12.01 -3.55 -10.01
C ASP A 84 -12.75 -2.64 -9.02
N GLU A 85 -12.12 -1.52 -8.65
CA GLU A 85 -12.64 -0.58 -7.67
C GLU A 85 -13.96 0.09 -8.11
N SER A 86 -14.19 0.17 -9.43
CA SER A 86 -15.43 0.71 -10.00
C SER A 86 -16.62 -0.25 -9.81
N ALA A 87 -16.34 -1.55 -9.70
CA ALA A 87 -17.33 -2.59 -9.46
C ALA A 87 -17.66 -2.80 -7.97
N VAL A 88 -17.04 -2.03 -7.07
CA VAL A 88 -17.25 -2.17 -5.62
C VAL A 88 -18.20 -1.09 -5.09
N THR A 89 -19.27 -1.53 -4.43
CA THR A 89 -20.20 -0.66 -3.69
C THR A 89 -20.19 -1.04 -2.21
N ILE A 90 -19.90 -0.08 -1.34
CA ILE A 90 -19.96 -0.25 0.11
C ILE A 90 -21.38 0.10 0.55
N GLY A 91 -22.16 -0.91 0.90
CA GLY A 91 -23.55 -0.77 1.34
C GLY A 91 -23.68 -0.44 2.82
N LYS A 92 -24.90 -0.10 3.25
CA LYS A 92 -25.25 -0.03 4.68
C LYS A 92 -25.43 -1.44 5.22
N VAL A 93 -24.92 -1.69 6.43
CA VAL A 93 -25.18 -2.94 7.15
C VAL A 93 -26.63 -2.89 7.66
N SER A 94 -27.49 -3.80 7.21
CA SER A 94 -28.80 -4.02 7.82
C SER A 94 -28.61 -4.94 9.04
N GLU A 95 -29.20 -4.59 10.17
CA GLU A 95 -29.20 -5.47 11.35
C GLU A 95 -29.82 -6.82 10.97
N PRO A 96 -29.22 -7.95 11.38
CA PRO A 96 -29.81 -9.25 11.14
C PRO A 96 -31.17 -9.30 11.83
N ALA A 97 -32.21 -9.72 11.12
CA ALA A 97 -33.53 -9.93 11.72
C ALA A 97 -33.37 -10.95 12.85
N GLU A 98 -33.70 -10.55 14.07
CA GLU A 98 -33.74 -11.43 15.23
C GLU A 98 -34.70 -12.59 14.91
N GLY A 99 -34.15 -13.81 14.93
CA GLY A 99 -34.91 -15.06 14.89
C GLY A 99 -35.06 -15.62 16.29
#